data_AF-W7L052-F1
#
_entry.id   AF-W7L052-F1
#
_cell.length_a   1.000
_cell.length_b   1.000
_cell.length_c   1.000
_cell.angle_alpha   90.00
_cell.angle_beta   90.00
_cell.angle_gamma   90.00
#
_symmetry.space_group_name_H-M   'P 1'
#
loop_
_entity.id
_entity.type
_entity.pdbx_description
1 polymer ?
#
loop_
_entity_poly.entity_id
_entity_poly.type
_entity_poly.pdbx_seq_one_letter_code
_entity_poly.pdbx_strand_id
1 'polypeptide(L)' 'MEKYIDKKEILTKALLIMNPKIKKSLLSVDLNDRDDLEQEIKLKIVEAVLGGKIDFPPTFTDYYEVFTNKAIQQANNS' A
#
# COMPACT_ATOMS: atom_id res chain seq x y z
N MET A 1 -24.52 -8.29 -6.60
CA MET A 1 -24.46 -6.96 -5.96
C MET A 1 -23.07 -6.41 -6.22
N GLU A 2 -22.95 -5.44 -7.09
CA GLU A 2 -21.70 -4.70 -7.29
C GLU A 2 -21.38 -3.99 -5.98
N LYS A 3 -20.31 -4.40 -5.28
CA LYS A 3 -19.89 -3.76 -4.04
C LYS A 3 -19.52 -2.32 -4.40
N TYR A 4 -20.30 -1.34 -3.94
CA TYR A 4 -19.94 0.06 -4.08
C TYR A 4 -18.64 0.30 -3.30
N ILE A 5 -17.54 0.43 -4.02
CA ILE A 5 -16.23 0.70 -3.44
C ILE A 5 -16.17 2.20 -3.15
N ASP A 6 -16.25 2.59 -1.88
CA ASP A 6 -16.01 3.97 -1.48
C ASP A 6 -14.51 4.28 -1.54
N LYS A 7 -14.09 4.85 -2.68
CA LYS A 7 -12.71 5.30 -2.93
C LYS A 7 -12.20 6.24 -1.84
N LYS A 8 -13.07 7.03 -1.21
CA LYS A 8 -12.70 7.95 -0.13
C LYS A 8 -12.34 7.20 1.14
N GLU A 9 -13.08 6.14 1.46
CA GLU A 9 -12.78 5.27 2.59
C GLU A 9 -11.46 4.54 2.39
N ILE A 10 -11.22 3.97 1.20
CA ILE A 10 -9.96 3.31 0.85
C ILE A 10 -8.79 4.28 0.95
N LEU A 11 -8.94 5.48 0.39
CA LEU A 11 -7.88 6.48 0.43
C LEU A 11 -7.54 6.86 1.87
N THR A 12 -8.56 7.08 2.69
CA THR A 12 -8.37 7.42 4.11
C THR A 12 -7.63 6.31 4.86
N LYS A 13 -8.03 5.05 4.66
CA LYS A 13 -7.35 3.88 5.26
C LYS A 13 -5.91 3.74 4.76
N ALA A 14 -5.69 3.89 3.46
CA ALA A 14 -4.37 3.80 2.84
C ALA A 14 -3.42 4.85 3.42
N LEU A 15 -3.85 6.12 3.49
CA LEU A 15 -3.04 7.19 4.07
C LEU A 15 -2.76 6.97 5.56
N LEU A 16 -3.75 6.48 6.33
CA LEU A 16 -3.60 6.21 7.76
C LEU A 16 -2.57 5.10 8.03
N ILE A 17 -2.60 4.02 7.24
CA ILE A 17 -1.65 2.90 7.33
C ILE A 17 -0.25 3.31 6.84
N MET A 18 -0.18 4.09 5.76
CA MET A 18 1.08 4.43 5.12
C MET A 18 1.84 5.56 5.81
N ASN A 19 1.15 6.54 6.41
CA ASN A 19 1.81 7.67 7.10
C ASN A 19 2.97 7.29 8.03
N PRO A 20 2.82 6.36 8.99
CA PRO A 20 3.93 5.97 9.86
C PRO A 20 5.08 5.29 9.10
N LYS A 21 4.77 4.56 8.02
CA LYS A 21 5.79 3.90 7.17
C LYS A 21 6.56 4.92 6.33
N ILE A 22 5.86 5.91 5.77
CA ILE A 22 6.45 7.03 5.01
C ILE A 22 7.39 7.80 5.93
N LYS A 23 6.91 8.24 7.11
CA LYS A 23 7.74 8.96 8.09
C LYS A 23 8.98 8.18 8.49
N LYS A 24 8.85 6.87 8.73
CA LYS A 24 10.02 6.01 9.01
C LYS A 24 11.01 5.97 7.84
N SER A 25 10.52 5.88 6.61
CA SER A 25 11.35 5.86 5.41
C SER A 25 12.06 7.20 5.15
N LEU A 26 11.46 8.32 5.54
CA LEU A 26 12.03 9.65 5.37
C LEU A 26 13.15 9.97 6.36
N LEU A 27 13.30 9.19 7.44
CA LEU A 27 14.38 9.39 8.42
C LEU A 27 15.78 9.23 7.80
N SER A 28 15.91 8.47 6.72
CA SER A 28 17.17 8.28 5.97
C SER A 28 17.37 9.26 4.82
N VAL A 29 16.44 10.21 4.61
CA VAL A 29 16.49 11.20 3.53
C VAL A 29 17.08 12.51 4.07
N ASP A 30 17.73 13.30 3.20
CA ASP A 30 18.21 14.63 3.55
C ASP A 30 17.07 15.52 4.04
N LEU A 31 17.32 16.36 5.04
CA LEU A 31 16.27 17.20 5.65
C LEU A 31 15.59 18.12 4.64
N ASN A 32 16.31 18.63 3.64
CA ASN A 32 15.75 19.55 2.66
C ASN A 32 14.78 18.86 1.70
N ASP A 33 14.98 17.56 1.46
CA ASP A 33 14.18 16.78 0.50
C ASP A 33 12.99 16.06 1.15
N ARG A 34 12.93 16.00 2.49
CA ARG A 34 11.92 15.20 3.22
C ARG A 34 10.50 15.62 2.95
N ASP A 35 10.22 16.92 3.00
CA ASP A 35 8.86 17.45 2.90
C ASP A 35 8.31 17.28 1.48
N ASP A 36 9.14 17.54 0.47
CA ASP A 36 8.78 17.37 -0.94
C ASP A 36 8.55 15.89 -1.25
N LEU A 37 9.44 15.02 -0.80
CA LEU A 37 9.31 13.57 -1.00
C LEU A 37 8.10 12.99 -0.25
N GLU A 38 7.79 13.49 0.96
CA GLU A 38 6.59 13.10 1.70
C GLU A 38 5.32 13.41 0.89
N GLN A 39 5.26 14.62 0.31
CA GLN A 39 4.12 15.04 -0.50
C GLN A 39 4.00 14.22 -1.79
N GLU A 40 5.11 13.97 -2.49
CA GLU A 40 5.11 13.16 -3.70
C GLU A 40 4.62 11.74 -3.44
N ILE A 41 5.09 11.10 -2.36
CA ILE A 41 4.65 9.74 -2.00
C ILE A 41 3.15 9.72 -1.70
N LYS A 42 2.61 10.71 -0.98
CA LYS A 42 1.17 10.81 -0.70
C LYS A 42 0.35 11.00 -1.98
N LEU A 43 0.81 11.84 -2.91
CA LEU A 43 0.18 12.02 -4.22
C LEU A 43 0.12 10.71 -5.00
N LYS A 44 1.22 9.93 -5.01
CA LYS A 44 1.25 8.63 -5.68
C LYS A 44 0.27 7.62 -5.07
N ILE A 45 0.07 7.65 -3.76
CA ILE A 45 -0.95 6.82 -3.09
C ILE A 45 -2.36 7.24 -3.53
N VAL A 46 -2.64 8.55 -3.59
CA VAL A 46 -3.93 9.08 -4.07
C VAL A 46 -4.19 8.64 -5.52
N GLU A 47 -3.21 8.81 -6.41
CA GLU A 47 -3.29 8.38 -7.82
C GLU A 47 -3.56 6.88 -7.94
N ALA A 48 -2.88 6.05 -7.15
CA ALA A 48 -3.04 4.60 -7.18
C ALA A 48 -4.43 4.14 -6.70
N VAL A 49 -4.99 4.79 -5.68
CA VAL A 49 -6.36 4.52 -5.20
C VAL A 49 -7.40 5.01 -6.20
N LEU A 50 -7.27 6.23 -6.71
CA LEU A 50 -8.23 6.78 -7.67
C LEU A 50 -8.24 5.99 -8.99
N GLY A 51 -7.06 5.58 -9.44
CA GLY A 51 -6.82 4.78 -10.65
C GLY A 51 -7.16 3.28 -10.52
N GLY A 52 -7.72 2.82 -9.39
CA GLY A 52 -8.13 1.43 -9.21
C GLY A 52 -6.98 0.42 -9.17
N LYS A 53 -5.72 0.87 -9.01
CA LYS A 53 -4.59 -0.02 -8.75
C LYS A 53 -4.62 -0.57 -7.31
N ILE A 54 -5.31 0.15 -6.42
CA ILE A 54 -5.55 -0.23 -5.03
C ILE A 54 -7.06 -0.29 -4.82
N ASP A 55 -7.67 -1.43 -5.13
CA ASP A 55 -9.10 -1.68 -4.90
C ASP A 55 -9.39 -2.16 -3.46
N PHE A 56 -8.41 -2.79 -2.82
CA PHE A 56 -8.41 -3.10 -1.39
C PHE A 56 -6.95 -3.26 -0.98
N PRO A 57 -6.44 -2.57 0.07
CA PRO A 57 -5.14 -2.93 0.60
C PRO A 57 -5.23 -4.39 1.07
N PRO A 58 -4.44 -5.32 0.50
CA PRO A 58 -4.47 -6.70 0.96
C PRO A 58 -4.16 -6.68 2.45
N THR A 59 -5.02 -7.32 3.23
CA THR A 59 -4.78 -7.49 4.66
C THR A 59 -3.50 -8.31 4.82
N PHE A 60 -2.82 -8.18 5.97
CA PHE A 60 -1.63 -9.00 6.24
C PHE A 60 -1.92 -10.50 6.02
N THR A 61 -3.13 -10.95 6.35
CA THR A 61 -3.64 -12.29 6.07
C THR A 61 -3.69 -12.62 4.57
N ASP A 62 -4.24 -11.74 3.74
CA ASP A 62 -4.32 -11.95 2.28
C ASP A 62 -2.92 -12.04 1.66
N TYR A 63 -1.99 -11.20 2.14
CA TYR A 63 -0.60 -11.27 1.73
C TYR A 63 0.10 -12.56 2.19
N TYR A 64 -0.13 -12.95 3.44
CA TYR A 64 0.45 -14.16 4.03
C TYR A 64 0.01 -15.41 3.28
N GLU A 65 -1.28 -15.54 2.97
CA GLU A 65 -1.83 -16.66 2.19
C GLU A 65 -1.24 -16.75 0.79
N VAL A 66 -1.11 -15.62 0.07
CA VAL A 66 -0.47 -15.62 -1.26
C VAL A 66 0.99 -16.04 -1.17
N PHE A 67 1.69 -15.62 -0.12
CA PHE A 67 3.10 -15.96 0.08
C PHE A 67 3.30 -17.45 0.44
N THR A 68 2.52 -17.99 1.38
CA THR A 68 2.58 -19.44 1.72
C THR A 68 2.13 -20.30 0.55
N ASN A 69 1.08 -19.93 -0.17
CA ASN A 69 0.64 -20.70 -1.33
C ASN A 69 1.67 -20.70 -2.46
N LYS A 70 2.39 -19.59 -2.68
CA LYS A 70 3.53 -19.55 -3.62
C LYS A 70 4.72 -20.41 -3.18
N ALA A 71 5.01 -20.45 -1.88
CA ALA A 71 6.08 -21.28 -1.33
C ALA A 71 5.76 -22.79 -1.45
N ILE A 72 4.50 -23.17 -1.19
CA ILE A 72 4.01 -24.54 -1.31
C ILE A 72 4.03 -25.02 -2.77
N GLN A 73 3.66 -24.17 -3.73
CA GLN A 73 3.71 -24.53 -5.16
C GLN A 73 5.15 -24.71 -5.69
N GLN A 74 6.14 -24.01 -5.14
CA GLN A 74 7.54 -24.19 -5.53
C GLN A 74 8.13 -25.48 -4.92
N ALA A 75 7.74 -25.82 -3.69
CA ALA A 75 8.14 -27.07 -3.04
C ALA A 75 7.52 -28.32 -3.69
N ASN A 76 6.30 -28.24 -4.23
CA ASN A 76 5.62 -29.37 -4.87
C ASN A 76 6.00 -29.57 -6.35
N ASN A 77 6.69 -28.61 -6.96
CA ASN A 77 7.18 -28.67 -8.34
C ASN A 77 8.71 -28.91 -8.42
N SER A 78 9.33 -29.32 -7.31
CA SER A 78 10.76 -29.67 -7.20
C SER A 78 10.93 -31.17 -6.91
#